data_AF-A0AA88I216-F1
#
_entry.id   AF-A0AA88I216-F1
#
_cell.length_a   1.000
_cell.length_b   1.000
_cell.length_c   1.000
_cell.angle_alpha   90.00
_cell.angle_beta   90.00
_cell.angle_gamma   90.00
#
_symmetry.space_group_name_H-M   'P 1'
#
loop_
_entity.id
_entity.type
_entity.pdbx_description
1 polymer ?
#
loop_
_entity_poly.entity_id
_entity_poly.type
_entity_poly.pdbx_seq_one_letter_code
_entity_poly.pdbx_strand_id
1 'polypeptide(L)'
;MFDTKELKATGQMALSLSHSYLVRSRNSFKAAVTDEEYSSIGEMTVHFKERNGLTQCIAYEPTKWGVQIWLQPEVSVHVDGFEPYQGSCTNHNHSTYGLEGDIVVKLTRGLEYIKPNHALQIFFYFRFFVGSARKVENV
;
A
#
# COMPACT_ATOMS: atom_id res chain seq x y z
N MET A 1 11.36 34.62 -15.82
CA MET A 1 10.91 33.43 -16.58
C MET A 1 11.78 32.29 -16.10
N PHE A 2 11.24 31.30 -15.39
CA PHE A 2 12.05 30.19 -14.86
C PHE A 2 12.44 29.22 -15.99
N ASP A 3 13.67 28.72 -15.96
CA ASP A 3 14.15 27.76 -16.95
C ASP A 3 13.39 26.42 -16.79
N THR A 4 12.69 26.03 -17.84
CA THR A 4 11.92 24.78 -17.89
C THR A 4 12.79 23.52 -17.74
N LYS A 5 14.09 23.59 -18.02
CA LYS A 5 15.03 22.48 -17.78
C LYS A 5 15.37 22.32 -16.31
N GLU A 6 15.62 23.42 -15.58
CA GLU A 6 15.87 23.37 -14.14
C GLU A 6 14.64 22.91 -13.36
N LEU A 7 13.45 23.36 -13.76
CA LEU A 7 12.18 22.89 -13.17
C LEU A 7 11.95 21.39 -13.36
N LYS A 8 12.28 20.84 -14.54
CA LYS A 8 12.19 19.40 -14.80
C LYS A 8 13.21 18.60 -14.00
N ALA A 9 14.46 19.06 -13.93
CA ALA A 9 15.52 18.41 -13.16
C ALA A 9 15.19 18.38 -11.66
N THR A 10 14.69 19.51 -11.13
CA THR A 10 14.26 19.63 -9.73
C THR A 10 13.07 18.72 -9.43
N GLY A 11 12.08 18.66 -10.34
CA GLY A 11 10.93 17.76 -10.21
C GLY A 11 11.32 16.27 -10.22
N GLN A 12 12.26 15.88 -11.09
CA GLN A 12 12.78 14.50 -11.13
C GLN A 12 13.56 14.13 -9.87
N MET A 13 14.36 15.06 -9.34
CA MET A 13 15.08 14.87 -8.10
C MET A 13 14.11 14.68 -6.93
N ALA A 14 13.07 15.52 -6.83
CA ALA A 14 12.05 15.41 -5.79
C ALA A 14 11.32 14.05 -5.82
N LEU A 15 10.92 13.58 -7.01
CA LEU A 15 10.30 12.25 -7.19
C LEU A 15 11.22 11.11 -6.73
N SER A 16 12.51 11.19 -7.07
CA SER A 16 13.49 10.16 -6.67
C SER A 16 13.69 10.10 -5.15
N LEU A 17 13.68 11.26 -4.48
CA LEU A 17 13.79 11.36 -3.03
C LEU A 17 12.54 10.85 -2.32
N SER A 18 11.35 11.20 -2.82
CA SER A 18 10.10 10.67 -2.28
C SER A 18 10.03 9.14 -2.44
N HIS A 19 10.44 8.61 -3.59
CA HIS A 19 10.49 7.17 -3.82
C HIS A 19 11.46 6.47 -2.85
N SER A 20 12.68 6.99 -2.70
CA SER A 20 13.67 6.38 -1.80
C SER A 20 13.23 6.44 -0.33
N TYR A 21 12.59 7.53 0.08
CA TYR A 21 12.00 7.65 1.42
C TYR A 21 10.92 6.59 1.65
N LEU A 22 9.96 6.45 0.73
CA LEU A 22 8.87 5.47 0.85
C LEU A 22 9.40 4.04 0.91
N VAL A 23 10.40 3.70 0.07
CA VAL A 23 11.06 2.39 0.09
C VAL A 23 11.73 2.15 1.45
N ARG A 24 12.46 3.14 1.96
CA ARG A 24 13.14 3.04 3.26
C ARG A 24 12.15 2.86 4.40
N SER A 25 11.10 3.68 4.45
CA SER A 25 10.04 3.57 5.46
C SER A 25 9.41 2.19 5.42
N ARG A 26 9.00 1.70 4.25
CA ARG A 26 8.40 0.37 4.08
C ARG A 26 9.31 -0.74 4.61
N ASN A 27 10.61 -0.66 4.32
CA ASN A 27 11.57 -1.66 4.81
C ASN A 27 11.69 -1.60 6.34
N SER A 28 11.66 -0.40 6.94
CA SER A 28 11.66 -0.24 8.40
C SER A 28 10.41 -0.84 9.06
N PHE A 29 9.23 -0.62 8.48
CA PHE A 29 7.97 -1.23 8.96
C PHE A 29 8.02 -2.76 8.90
N LYS A 30 8.50 -3.32 7.77
CA LYS A 30 8.71 -4.77 7.61
C LYS A 30 9.72 -5.35 8.59
N ALA A 31 10.76 -4.60 8.95
CA ALA A 31 11.76 -5.04 9.92
C ALA A 31 11.23 -5.05 11.37
N ALA A 32 10.14 -4.32 11.63
CA ALA A 32 9.49 -4.25 12.93
C ALA A 32 8.25 -5.14 13.05
N VAL A 33 8.03 -6.03 12.07
CA VAL A 33 6.92 -7.01 12.06
C VAL A 33 6.89 -7.81 13.35
N THR A 34 5.68 -8.05 13.87
CA THR A 34 5.47 -8.91 15.04
C THR A 34 5.04 -10.32 14.62
N ASP A 35 5.06 -11.29 15.54
CA ASP A 35 4.70 -12.68 15.26
C ASP A 35 3.18 -12.93 15.25
N GLU A 36 2.36 -11.94 14.91
CA GLU A 36 0.91 -12.08 14.92
C GLU A 36 0.37 -12.99 13.81
N GLU A 37 -0.59 -13.85 14.15
CA GLU A 37 -1.21 -14.82 13.23
C GLU A 37 -2.27 -14.19 12.31
N TYR A 38 -2.77 -13.03 12.72
CA TYR A 38 -3.88 -12.34 12.07
C TYR A 38 -3.41 -11.00 11.55
N SER A 39 -3.72 -10.73 10.29
CA SER A 39 -3.49 -9.44 9.66
C SER A 39 -4.68 -9.10 8.79
N SER A 40 -4.82 -7.84 8.45
CA SER A 40 -5.79 -7.40 7.48
C SER A 40 -5.14 -6.56 6.40
N ILE A 41 -5.83 -6.38 5.28
CA ILE A 41 -5.50 -5.36 4.29
C ILE A 41 -6.68 -4.42 4.18
N GLY A 42 -6.38 -3.13 4.25
CA GLY A 42 -7.38 -2.07 4.20
C GLY A 42 -6.86 -0.82 3.51
N GLU A 43 -7.72 0.19 3.51
CA GLU A 43 -7.47 1.50 2.91
C GLU A 43 -7.39 2.57 4.00
N MET A 44 -6.45 3.51 3.84
CA MET A 44 -6.43 4.76 4.60
C MET A 44 -6.31 5.94 3.66
N THR A 45 -6.98 7.03 4.01
CA THR A 45 -6.87 8.29 3.26
C THR A 45 -6.09 9.30 4.09
N VAL A 46 -4.95 9.76 3.57
CA VAL A 46 -4.19 10.85 4.17
C VAL A 46 -4.75 12.16 3.61
N HIS A 47 -5.25 13.01 4.51
CA HIS A 47 -5.86 14.29 4.14
C HIS A 47 -4.89 15.14 3.33
N PHE A 48 -5.27 15.47 2.11
CA PHE A 48 -4.47 16.30 1.22
C PHE A 48 -5.40 16.99 0.22
N LYS A 49 -5.47 18.33 0.29
CA LYS A 49 -6.40 19.12 -0.52
C LYS A 49 -5.80 19.70 -1.78
N GLU A 50 -4.48 19.71 -1.91
CA GLU A 50 -3.86 20.29 -3.10
C GLU A 50 -4.07 19.39 -4.31
N ARG A 51 -4.09 20.02 -5.48
CA ARG A 51 -4.34 19.35 -6.74
C ARG A 51 -3.05 18.65 -7.19
N ASN A 52 -2.95 17.37 -6.91
CA ASN A 52 -1.91 16.51 -7.46
C ASN A 52 -2.54 15.31 -8.19
N GLY A 53 -1.76 14.59 -9.00
CA GLY A 53 -2.25 13.46 -9.79
C GLY A 53 -2.63 12.21 -8.98
N LEU A 54 -2.34 12.19 -7.68
CA LEU A 54 -2.62 11.10 -6.75
C LEU A 54 -3.79 11.41 -5.79
N THR A 55 -4.23 12.68 -5.72
CA THR A 55 -5.34 13.10 -4.86
C THR A 55 -6.63 12.54 -5.41
N GLN A 56 -7.39 11.88 -4.55
CA GLN A 56 -8.67 11.29 -4.87
C GLN A 56 -9.78 11.92 -4.04
N CYS A 57 -10.97 11.98 -4.64
CA CYS A 57 -12.18 12.35 -3.95
C CYS A 57 -12.94 11.09 -3.58
N ILE A 58 -13.02 10.79 -2.28
CA ILE A 58 -13.76 9.65 -1.75
C ILE A 58 -14.97 10.18 -1.00
N ALA A 59 -16.15 10.05 -1.62
CA ALA A 59 -17.37 10.72 -1.16
C ALA A 59 -17.84 10.30 0.25
N TYR A 60 -17.57 9.06 0.63
CA TYR A 60 -18.08 8.42 1.86
C TYR A 60 -17.13 8.52 3.05
N GLU A 61 -15.93 9.08 2.87
CA GLU A 61 -14.96 9.27 3.95
C GLU A 61 -15.17 10.60 4.68
N PRO A 62 -14.86 10.69 5.99
CA PRO A 62 -14.88 11.94 6.74
C PRO A 62 -14.00 13.01 6.09
N THR A 63 -12.87 12.57 5.52
CA THR A 63 -12.01 13.39 4.66
C THR A 63 -12.23 13.01 3.21
N LYS A 64 -12.92 13.88 2.47
CA LYS A 64 -13.23 13.62 1.05
C LYS A 64 -12.02 13.69 0.14
N TRP A 65 -11.05 14.55 0.42
CA TRP A 65 -9.92 14.81 -0.47
C TRP A 65 -8.61 14.36 0.20
N GLY A 66 -7.91 13.44 -0.46
CA GLY A 66 -6.64 12.95 0.06
C GLY A 66 -5.93 11.97 -0.85
N VAL A 67 -4.77 11.52 -0.38
CA VAL A 67 -4.02 10.45 -1.01
C VAL A 67 -4.43 9.14 -0.34
N GLN A 68 -4.90 8.20 -1.15
CA GLN A 68 -5.26 6.86 -0.67
C GLN A 68 -4.00 5.99 -0.56
N ILE A 69 -3.92 5.22 0.51
CA ILE A 69 -2.82 4.30 0.81
C ILE A 69 -3.43 2.95 1.18
N TRP A 70 -2.93 1.90 0.55
CA TRP A 70 -3.18 0.52 0.95
C TRP A 70 -2.30 0.18 2.15
N LEU A 71 -2.88 -0.42 3.18
CA LEU A 71 -2.18 -0.78 4.41
C LEU A 71 -2.38 -2.25 4.71
N GLN A 72 -1.36 -2.84 5.31
CA GLN A 72 -1.44 -4.14 5.95
C GLN A 72 -1.20 -3.99 7.46
N PRO A 73 -2.24 -3.72 8.26
CA PRO A 73 -2.12 -3.74 9.71
C PRO A 73 -2.26 -5.13 10.31
N GLU A 74 -1.61 -5.33 11.45
CA GLU A 74 -1.81 -6.45 12.37
C GLU A 74 -2.89 -6.08 13.42
N VAL A 75 -3.25 -7.03 14.30
CA VAL A 75 -4.24 -6.83 15.36
C VAL A 75 -3.76 -5.82 16.41
N SER A 76 -2.45 -5.76 16.68
CA SER A 76 -1.85 -4.71 17.52
C SER A 76 -1.87 -3.32 16.89
N VAL A 77 -2.39 -3.17 15.66
CA VAL A 77 -2.41 -1.92 14.90
C VAL A 77 -1.01 -1.51 14.41
N HIS A 78 -0.01 -2.38 14.57
CA HIS A 78 1.26 -2.23 13.85
C HIS A 78 1.02 -2.40 12.34
N VAL A 79 1.73 -1.61 11.53
CA VAL A 79 1.60 -1.66 10.07
C VAL A 79 2.81 -2.37 9.49
N ASP A 80 2.63 -3.58 8.99
CA ASP A 80 3.69 -4.38 8.38
C ASP A 80 4.11 -3.84 7.01
N GLY A 81 3.14 -3.28 6.29
CA GLY A 81 3.34 -2.85 4.91
C GLY A 81 2.32 -1.82 4.47
N PHE A 82 2.73 -1.02 3.49
CA PHE A 82 1.84 -0.07 2.84
C PHE A 82 2.24 0.16 1.40
N GLU A 83 1.28 0.59 0.58
CA GLU A 83 1.50 0.96 -0.81
C GLU A 83 0.60 2.15 -1.19
N PRO A 84 1.15 3.29 -1.65
CA PRO A 84 0.35 4.41 -2.12
C PRO A 84 -0.49 4.00 -3.35
N TYR A 85 -1.76 4.40 -3.37
CA TYR A 85 -2.60 4.18 -4.55
C TYR A 85 -2.21 5.17 -5.66
N GLN A 86 -1.82 4.64 -6.81
CA GLN A 86 -1.33 5.44 -7.94
C GLN A 86 -2.46 5.92 -8.87
N GLY A 87 -3.72 5.62 -8.57
CA GLY A 87 -4.84 5.96 -9.45
C GLY A 87 -4.76 5.23 -10.79
N SER A 88 -5.31 5.85 -11.84
CA SER A 88 -5.40 5.31 -13.20
C SER A 88 -4.12 5.40 -14.02
N CYS A 89 -2.94 5.43 -13.39
CA CYS A 89 -1.67 5.41 -14.12
C CYS A 89 -1.63 4.21 -15.08
N THR A 90 -1.72 4.50 -16.38
CA THR A 90 -2.12 3.62 -17.48
C THR A 90 -1.08 2.56 -17.89
N ASN A 91 -0.07 2.30 -17.07
CA ASN A 91 1.04 1.40 -17.42
C ASN A 91 1.12 0.13 -16.56
N HIS A 92 0.12 -0.13 -15.72
CA HIS A 92 0.06 -1.40 -14.97
C HIS A 92 -0.73 -2.42 -15.79
N ASN A 93 -0.02 -3.36 -16.42
CA ASN A 93 -0.62 -4.63 -16.83
C ASN A 93 -1.03 -5.35 -15.55
N HIS A 94 -2.26 -5.15 -15.10
CA HIS A 94 -2.80 -5.88 -13.96
C HIS A 94 -2.73 -7.38 -14.23
N SER A 95 -2.39 -8.15 -13.21
CA SER A 95 -2.45 -9.60 -13.33
C SER A 95 -3.89 -10.08 -13.50
N THR A 96 -4.07 -11.40 -13.64
CA THR A 96 -5.40 -12.04 -13.60
C THR A 96 -6.17 -11.76 -12.31
N TYR A 97 -5.51 -11.30 -11.24
CA TYR A 97 -6.13 -10.98 -9.95
C TYR A 97 -6.67 -9.55 -9.86
N GLY A 98 -6.44 -8.72 -10.89
CA GLY A 98 -6.81 -7.30 -10.88
C GLY A 98 -5.97 -6.46 -9.90
N LEU A 99 -6.25 -5.16 -9.84
CA LEU A 99 -5.49 -4.22 -9.00
C LEU A 99 -5.48 -4.64 -7.52
N GLU A 100 -6.65 -4.94 -6.94
CA GLU A 100 -6.78 -5.27 -5.52
C GLU A 100 -6.01 -6.55 -5.19
N GLY A 101 -6.13 -7.59 -6.02
CA GLY A 101 -5.38 -8.83 -5.84
C GLY A 101 -3.86 -8.66 -5.99
N ASP A 102 -3.41 -7.82 -6.92
CA ASP A 102 -1.98 -7.49 -7.06
C ASP A 102 -1.43 -6.80 -5.81
N ILE A 103 -2.22 -5.92 -5.19
CA ILE A 103 -1.86 -5.28 -3.93
C ILE A 103 -1.79 -6.29 -2.78
N VAL A 104 -2.77 -7.20 -2.68
CA VAL A 104 -2.76 -8.29 -1.69
C VAL A 104 -1.47 -9.09 -1.80
N VAL A 105 -1.14 -9.57 -3.00
CA VAL A 105 0.08 -10.36 -3.22
C VAL A 105 1.32 -9.54 -2.89
N LYS A 106 1.36 -8.27 -3.27
CA LYS A 106 2.51 -7.40 -3.03
C LYS A 106 2.76 -7.11 -1.56
N LEU A 107 1.71 -6.83 -0.78
CA LEU A 107 1.83 -6.56 0.65
C LEU A 107 2.22 -7.82 1.42
N THR A 108 1.61 -8.95 1.06
CA THR A 108 1.81 -10.23 1.75
C THR A 108 3.10 -10.96 1.35
N ARG A 109 3.76 -10.53 0.27
CA ARG A 109 5.01 -11.11 -0.20
C ARG A 109 6.10 -11.06 0.87
N GLY A 110 6.65 -12.22 1.17
CA GLY A 110 7.76 -12.40 2.10
C GLY A 110 7.31 -12.76 3.51
N LEU A 111 6.01 -12.65 3.83
CA LEU A 111 5.47 -13.08 5.12
C LEU A 111 5.67 -14.59 5.33
N GLU A 112 5.70 -15.37 4.25
CA GLU A 112 5.94 -16.81 4.28
C GLU A 112 7.31 -17.18 4.86
N TYR A 113 8.31 -16.30 4.74
CA TYR A 113 9.65 -16.51 5.32
C TYR A 113 9.78 -15.95 6.73
N ILE A 114 9.00 -14.90 7.03
CA ILE A 114 9.03 -14.22 8.34
C ILE A 114 8.20 -15.02 9.36
N LYS A 115 7.10 -15.64 8.92
CA LYS A 115 6.15 -16.39 9.75
C LYS A 115 5.97 -17.83 9.23
N PRO A 116 7.02 -18.67 9.25
CA PRO A 116 7.01 -19.97 8.58
C PRO A 116 6.08 -21.01 9.24
N ASN A 117 5.67 -20.83 10.50
CA ASN A 117 4.90 -21.81 11.28
C ASN A 117 3.48 -21.35 11.65
N HIS A 118 3.02 -20.20 11.13
CA HIS A 118 1.70 -19.67 11.46
C HIS A 118 0.77 -19.80 10.26
N ALA A 119 -0.43 -20.32 10.51
CA ALA A 119 -1.54 -20.27 9.57
C ALA A 119 -2.02 -18.81 9.45
N LEU A 120 -1.29 -18.04 8.65
CA LEU A 120 -1.60 -16.63 8.37
C LEU A 120 -3.02 -16.52 7.82
N GLN A 121 -3.86 -15.85 8.59
CA GLN A 121 -5.20 -15.46 8.18
C GLN A 121 -5.20 -13.98 7.86
N ILE A 122 -5.40 -13.70 6.58
CA ILE A 122 -5.44 -12.32 6.08
C ILE A 122 -6.88 -12.01 5.71
N PHE A 123 -7.42 -10.99 6.37
CA PHE A 123 -8.74 -10.44 6.07
C PHE A 123 -8.62 -9.28 5.12
N PHE A 124 -9.44 -9.28 4.07
CA PHE A 124 -9.48 -8.20 3.09
C PHE A 124 -10.72 -7.37 3.34
N TYR A 125 -10.52 -6.09 3.66
CA TYR A 125 -11.58 -5.10 3.77
C TYR A 125 -11.40 -4.06 2.68
N PHE A 126 -11.67 -4.47 1.45
CA PHE A 126 -11.78 -3.53 0.33
C PHE A 126 -13.19 -2.96 0.28
N ARG A 127 -13.34 -1.70 -0.11
CA ARG A 127 -14.68 -1.09 -0.23
C ARG A 127 -15.61 -1.83 -1.20
N PHE A 128 -15.06 -2.62 -2.12
CA PHE A 128 -15.82 -3.37 -3.12
C PHE A 128 -15.72 -4.89 -2.96
N PHE A 129 -14.90 -5.38 -2.03
CA PHE A 129 -14.62 -6.81 -1.87
C PHE A 129 -14.30 -7.17 -0.43
N VAL A 130 -15.04 -8.14 0.12
CA VAL A 130 -14.71 -8.78 1.40
C VAL A 130 -14.27 -10.21 1.09
N GLY A 131 -13.10 -10.58 1.59
CA GLY A 131 -12.56 -11.92 1.43
C GLY A 131 -11.61 -12.28 2.55
N SER A 132 -11.26 -13.55 2.65
CA SER A 132 -10.19 -14.02 3.51
C SER A 132 -9.32 -15.01 2.75
N ALA A 133 -8.02 -14.97 3.03
CA ALA A 133 -7.07 -15.98 2.59
C ALA A 133 -6.46 -16.63 3.81
N ARG A 134 -6.38 -17.96 3.79
CA ARG A 134 -5.65 -18.75 4.77
C ARG A 134 -4.57 -19.54 4.04
N LYS A 135 -3.34 -19.48 4.54
CA LYS A 135 -2.30 -20.42 4.13
C LYS A 135 -2.68 -21.81 4.66
N VAL A 136 -2.88 -22.78 3.77
CA VAL A 136 -3.03 -24.20 4.13
C VAL A 136 -1.67 -24.86 3.95
N GLU A 137 -1.03 -25.26 5.04
CA GLU A 137 0.16 -26.08 4.98
C GLU A 137 -0.27 -27.53 4.76
N ASN A 138 0.13 -28.12 3.64
CA ASN A 138 0.09 -29.57 3.50
C ASN A 138 1.15 -30.13 4.45
N VAL A 139 0.70 -30.85 5.48
CA VAL A 139 1.52 -31.73 6.32
C VAL A 139 1.93 -32.95 5.50
#